data_AF-A0A545TJ96-F1
#
_entry.id   AF-A0A545TJ96-F1
#
_cell.length_a   1.000
_cell.length_b   1.000
_cell.length_c   1.000
_cell.angle_alpha   90.00
_cell.angle_beta   90.00
_cell.angle_gamma   90.00
#
_symmetry.space_group_name_H-M   'P 1'
#
loop_
_entity.id
_entity.type
_entity.pdbx_description
1 polymer ?
#
loop_
_entity_poly.entity_id
_entity_poly.type
_entity_poly.pdbx_seq_one_letter_code
_entity_poly.pdbx_strand_id
1 'polypeptide(L)'
;MKYLKITKLVSKVLLPFVIAFNLGCGSNPPVLSDFQVYKQSMNPTEGQPNYQAAKDALEKIIYSPRSNSKMRESATRLMALNLYSGKFGYYGEAEFIYWANTLGSNKGSDLQFRIDRIKKVREVFPNQKELMNNLYLESIVHCAPTVKIIPQLLIQDKNLALYYLNGVECIYPKLVSQPQLREIYSKHLELVGVRETKNLMTRGFNLYARNPTMSQFNALKETEQSALLMAKIQAFTYAAKTSQPKFPAGAYYRSAEVKKIFQFFQSDNDSDWFKGNALLEEILSDNKSSDLEKAKLFHYIAVSAYLKDRFDTYKTYKARLMELNYLKPAEKLYMDRMTMLFMHKLKRFVKGNEFVEERLVQLK
;
A
#
# COMPACT_ATOMS: atom_id res chain seq x y z
N MET A 1 -28.23 71.34 -29.41
CA MET A 1 -27.13 72.09 -28.78
C MET A 1 -25.85 71.31 -29.02
N LYS A 2 -24.88 71.94 -29.69
CA LYS A 2 -23.80 71.35 -30.46
C LYS A 2 -22.51 72.11 -30.11
N TYR A 3 -21.45 71.39 -29.75
CA TYR A 3 -20.03 71.80 -29.67
C TYR A 3 -19.72 73.00 -28.73
N LEU A 4 -18.51 73.34 -28.26
CA LEU A 4 -17.09 73.17 -28.61
C LEU A 4 -16.31 73.21 -27.25
N LYS A 5 -15.24 72.44 -27.00
CA LYS A 5 -13.85 72.53 -27.50
C LYS A 5 -13.01 73.67 -26.87
N ILE A 6 -11.78 73.30 -26.49
CA ILE A 6 -10.51 74.09 -26.46
C ILE A 6 -10.10 74.74 -25.13
N THR A 7 -8.86 74.44 -24.70
CA THR A 7 -7.71 75.33 -24.34
C THR A 7 -6.82 74.58 -23.33
N LYS A 8 -5.49 74.69 -23.19
CA LYS A 8 -4.32 75.37 -23.80
C LYS A 8 -3.12 74.70 -23.09
N LEU A 9 -2.13 74.11 -23.76
CA LEU A 9 -0.90 74.72 -24.32
C LEU A 9 -0.10 75.66 -23.37
N VAL A 10 1.12 75.18 -23.04
CA VAL A 10 2.43 75.89 -22.83
C VAL A 10 2.61 76.72 -21.55
N SER A 11 3.65 76.42 -20.73
CA SER A 11 5.02 76.95 -20.91
C SER A 11 5.90 76.83 -19.65
N LYS A 12 7.17 76.46 -19.88
CA LYS A 12 8.42 76.90 -19.20
C LYS A 12 8.61 76.58 -17.71
N VAL A 13 9.47 75.60 -17.38
CA VAL A 13 10.94 75.70 -17.21
C VAL A 13 11.35 76.53 -16.00
N LEU A 14 11.81 75.83 -14.96
CA LEU A 14 12.93 76.16 -14.07
C LEU A 14 13.33 74.87 -13.33
N LEU A 15 14.51 74.34 -13.65
CA LEU A 15 15.27 73.41 -12.79
C LEU A 15 16.27 74.28 -11.99
N PRO A 16 16.71 73.91 -10.76
CA PRO A 16 17.34 72.59 -10.57
C PRO A 16 17.25 71.93 -9.16
N PHE A 17 17.78 70.70 -9.09
CA PHE A 17 18.25 69.93 -7.91
C PHE A 17 17.23 69.48 -6.85
N VAL A 18 16.73 68.24 -6.98
CA VAL A 18 16.95 67.15 -6.00
C VAL A 18 16.96 65.82 -6.77
N ILE A 19 17.97 65.00 -6.47
CA ILE A 19 18.18 63.64 -6.98
C ILE A 19 17.04 62.73 -6.52
N ALA A 20 16.37 62.06 -7.46
CA ALA A 20 15.68 60.81 -7.18
C ALA A 20 15.76 59.90 -8.42
N PHE A 21 16.64 58.92 -8.34
CA PHE A 21 16.66 57.74 -9.20
C PHE A 21 15.26 57.10 -9.22
N ASN A 22 14.66 56.98 -10.39
CA ASN A 22 13.70 55.92 -10.66
C ASN A 22 14.03 55.32 -12.02
N LEU A 23 14.89 54.29 -11.96
CA LEU A 23 15.05 53.31 -13.01
C LEU A 23 13.69 52.61 -13.21
N GLY A 24 13.20 52.64 -14.45
CA GLY A 24 12.13 51.78 -14.89
C GLY A 24 12.56 50.32 -14.75
N CYS A 25 11.99 49.61 -13.77
CA CYS A 25 11.97 48.17 -13.77
C CYS A 25 10.80 47.72 -14.64
N GLY A 26 11.13 47.15 -15.80
CA GLY A 26 10.20 46.30 -16.54
C GLY A 26 9.62 45.26 -15.59
N SER A 27 8.30 45.12 -15.61
CA SER A 27 7.56 44.11 -14.87
C SER A 27 7.97 42.73 -15.38
N ASN A 28 8.95 42.10 -14.71
CA ASN A 28 9.18 40.68 -14.86
C ASN A 28 7.88 39.95 -14.49
N PRO A 29 7.41 38.99 -15.30
CA PRO A 29 6.26 38.18 -14.93
C PRO A 29 6.53 37.52 -13.56
N PRO A 30 5.48 37.31 -12.74
CA PRO A 30 5.65 36.76 -11.40
C PRO A 30 6.38 35.42 -11.48
N VAL A 31 7.54 35.32 -10.82
CA VAL A 31 8.31 34.09 -10.69
C VAL A 31 7.43 33.09 -9.94
N LEU A 32 6.85 32.14 -10.66
CA LEU A 32 6.08 31.05 -10.09
C LEU A 32 6.98 30.27 -9.13
N SER A 33 6.47 29.94 -7.94
CA SER A 33 7.14 28.97 -7.07
C SER A 33 7.32 27.64 -7.81
N ASP A 34 8.39 26.90 -7.57
CA ASP A 34 8.65 25.62 -8.26
C ASP A 34 7.46 24.63 -8.12
N PHE A 35 6.67 24.72 -7.03
CA PHE A 35 5.44 23.94 -6.89
C PHE A 35 4.33 24.35 -7.87
N GLN A 36 4.22 25.63 -8.21
CA GLN A 36 3.31 26.11 -9.24
C GLN A 36 3.79 25.66 -10.63
N VAL A 37 5.11 25.71 -10.88
CA VAL A 37 5.70 25.18 -12.12
C VAL A 37 5.40 23.68 -12.27
N TYR A 38 5.58 22.89 -11.20
CA TYR A 38 5.19 21.48 -11.18
C TYR A 38 3.70 21.30 -11.50
N LYS A 39 2.81 22.06 -10.85
CA LYS A 39 1.35 21.93 -11.05
C LYS A 39 0.93 22.25 -12.49
N GLN A 40 1.44 23.34 -13.06
CA GLN A 40 1.16 23.73 -14.45
C GLN A 40 1.72 22.70 -15.43
N SER A 41 2.95 22.24 -15.20
CA SER A 41 3.61 21.23 -16.06
C SER A 41 2.86 19.88 -16.05
N MET A 42 2.09 19.60 -15.00
CA MET A 42 1.29 18.39 -14.85
C MET A 42 -0.17 18.57 -15.28
N ASN A 43 -0.60 19.77 -15.68
CA ASN A 43 -2.00 20.07 -15.98
C ASN A 43 -2.36 19.73 -17.44
N PRO A 44 -3.18 18.69 -17.70
CA PRO A 44 -3.58 18.33 -19.06
C PRO A 44 -4.55 19.33 -19.71
N THR A 45 -5.16 20.24 -18.96
CA THR A 45 -6.07 21.25 -19.54
C THR A 45 -5.32 22.41 -20.20
N GLU A 46 -4.02 22.55 -19.93
CA GLU A 46 -3.15 23.59 -20.51
C GLU A 46 -2.28 23.05 -21.67
N GLY A 47 -2.47 21.79 -22.06
CA GLY A 47 -1.71 21.12 -23.14
C GLY A 47 -1.27 19.70 -22.76
N GLN A 48 -0.36 19.12 -23.55
CA GLN A 48 0.31 17.87 -23.18
C GLN A 48 1.21 18.12 -21.94
N PRO A 49 1.15 17.28 -20.90
CA PRO A 49 1.99 17.46 -19.72
C PRO A 49 3.49 17.54 -20.07
N ASN A 50 4.19 18.54 -19.53
CA ASN A 50 5.63 18.68 -19.66
C ASN A 50 6.33 17.95 -18.51
N TYR A 51 6.50 16.64 -18.67
CA TYR A 51 7.06 15.78 -17.62
C TYR A 51 8.51 16.12 -17.24
N GLN A 52 9.32 16.62 -18.18
CA GLN A 52 10.67 17.07 -17.89
C GLN A 52 10.66 18.29 -16.98
N ALA A 53 9.90 19.33 -17.34
CA ALA A 53 9.76 20.53 -16.51
C ALA A 53 9.16 20.23 -15.13
N ALA A 54 8.21 19.28 -15.06
CA ALA A 54 7.65 18.81 -13.80
C ALA A 54 8.70 18.10 -12.92
N LYS A 55 9.56 17.24 -13.51
CA LYS A 55 10.67 16.58 -12.79
C LYS A 55 11.67 17.62 -12.29
N ASP A 56 12.12 18.52 -13.16
CA ASP A 56 13.08 19.58 -12.82
C ASP A 56 12.58 20.48 -11.69
N ALA A 57 11.29 20.83 -11.71
CA ALA A 57 10.66 21.62 -10.66
C ALA A 57 10.65 20.89 -9.30
N LEU A 58 10.37 19.58 -9.28
CA LEU A 58 10.46 18.79 -8.05
C LEU A 58 11.89 18.68 -7.54
N GLU A 59 12.87 18.47 -8.42
CA GLU A 59 14.29 18.46 -8.05
C GLU A 59 14.75 19.78 -7.44
N LYS A 60 14.35 20.91 -8.03
CA LYS A 60 14.61 22.25 -7.46
C LYS A 60 14.03 22.40 -6.06
N ILE A 61 12.81 21.92 -5.80
CA ILE A 61 12.22 21.95 -4.44
C ILE A 61 13.05 21.10 -3.48
N ILE A 62 13.44 19.90 -3.90
CA ILE A 62 14.17 18.93 -3.06
C ILE A 62 15.56 19.46 -2.67
N TYR A 63 16.31 19.98 -3.64
CA TYR A 63 17.69 20.45 -3.43
C TYR A 63 17.78 21.90 -2.97
N SER A 64 16.68 22.68 -3.00
CA SER A 64 16.69 24.07 -2.58
C SER A 64 16.93 24.21 -1.07
N PRO A 65 17.92 25.02 -0.66
CA PRO A 65 18.12 25.36 0.74
C PRO A 65 16.97 26.22 1.31
N ARG A 66 16.17 26.85 0.44
CA ARG A 66 15.00 27.67 0.82
C ARG A 66 13.73 26.82 1.08
N SER A 67 13.69 25.58 0.62
CA SER A 67 12.58 24.67 0.90
C SER A 67 12.65 24.16 2.34
N ASN A 68 11.53 24.16 3.06
CA ASN A 68 11.49 23.54 4.38
C ASN A 68 11.37 22.00 4.29
N SER A 69 11.51 21.30 5.41
CA SER A 69 11.46 19.83 5.47
C SER A 69 10.17 19.23 4.92
N LYS A 70 9.00 19.82 5.22
CA LYS A 70 7.70 19.34 4.72
C LYS A 70 7.55 19.51 3.21
N MET A 71 8.07 20.61 2.66
CA MET A 71 8.08 20.85 1.21
C MET A 71 8.99 19.85 0.49
N ARG A 72 10.20 19.62 1.01
CA ARG A 72 11.11 18.61 0.48
C ARG A 72 10.49 17.22 0.52
N GLU A 73 9.91 16.82 1.65
CA GLU A 73 9.23 15.53 1.81
C GLU A 73 8.10 15.36 0.79
N SER A 74 7.26 16.39 0.62
CA SER A 74 6.15 16.37 -0.33
C SER A 74 6.65 16.24 -1.77
N ALA A 75 7.69 16.99 -2.13
CA ALA A 75 8.30 16.93 -3.46
C ALA A 75 8.97 15.58 -3.74
N THR A 76 9.72 15.04 -2.78
CA THR A 76 10.33 13.71 -2.86
C THR A 76 9.26 12.61 -3.01
N ARG A 77 8.15 12.71 -2.27
CA ARG A 77 7.04 11.77 -2.39
C ARG A 77 6.37 11.86 -3.77
N LEU A 78 6.14 13.06 -4.29
CA LEU A 78 5.62 13.26 -5.65
C LEU A 78 6.59 12.74 -6.72
N MET A 79 7.90 12.94 -6.53
CA MET A 79 8.95 12.41 -7.39
C MET A 79 8.84 10.89 -7.48
N ALA A 80 8.86 10.20 -6.32
CA ALA A 80 8.73 8.75 -6.26
C ALA A 80 7.43 8.25 -6.92
N LEU A 81 6.28 8.87 -6.63
CA LEU A 81 4.99 8.42 -7.18
C LEU A 81 4.91 8.60 -8.71
N ASN A 82 5.46 9.68 -9.26
CA ASN A 82 5.48 9.90 -10.71
C ASN A 82 6.43 8.92 -11.42
N LEU A 83 7.58 8.61 -10.82
CA LEU A 83 8.51 7.58 -11.32
C LEU A 83 7.89 6.19 -11.31
N TYR A 84 7.21 5.80 -10.22
CA TYR A 84 6.48 4.52 -10.15
C TYR A 84 5.43 4.41 -11.27
N SER A 85 4.75 5.51 -11.59
CA SER A 85 3.76 5.53 -12.66
C SER A 85 4.35 5.63 -14.08
N GLY A 86 5.68 5.71 -14.23
CA GLY A 86 6.35 5.86 -15.52
C GLY A 86 6.20 7.24 -16.17
N LYS A 87 5.63 8.23 -15.48
CA LYS A 87 5.37 9.58 -16.03
C LYS A 87 6.64 10.37 -16.32
N PHE A 88 7.74 10.10 -15.61
CA PHE A 88 9.02 10.80 -15.78
C PHE A 88 10.02 10.06 -16.67
N GLY A 89 9.58 9.06 -17.44
CA GLY A 89 10.38 8.46 -18.51
C GLY A 89 11.24 7.25 -18.12
N TYR A 90 12.44 7.17 -18.70
CA TYR A 90 13.20 5.93 -18.91
C TYR A 90 13.72 5.20 -17.64
N TYR A 91 13.76 5.89 -16.50
CA TYR A 91 14.29 5.38 -15.24
C TYR A 91 13.16 5.22 -14.22
N GLY A 92 12.42 4.11 -14.32
CA GLY A 92 11.23 3.91 -13.48
C GLY A 92 11.57 3.30 -12.13
N GLU A 93 12.11 2.08 -12.13
CA GLU A 93 12.21 1.25 -10.92
C GLU A 93 13.29 1.69 -9.93
N ALA A 94 14.54 1.77 -10.40
CA ALA A 94 15.68 2.07 -9.53
C ALA A 94 15.57 3.48 -8.94
N GLU A 95 15.22 4.47 -9.77
CA GLU A 95 14.98 5.85 -9.30
C GLU A 95 13.77 5.94 -8.37
N PHE A 96 12.66 5.23 -8.66
CA PHE A 96 11.54 5.14 -7.73
C PHE A 96 11.99 4.63 -6.37
N ILE A 97 12.71 3.50 -6.33
CA ILE A 97 13.18 2.88 -5.08
C ILE A 97 14.12 3.83 -4.35
N TYR A 98 15.05 4.47 -5.07
CA TYR A 98 15.96 5.47 -4.52
C TYR A 98 15.18 6.60 -3.84
N TRP A 99 14.33 7.32 -4.60
CA TRP A 99 13.59 8.47 -4.08
C TRP A 99 12.63 8.09 -2.95
N ALA A 100 11.95 6.95 -3.05
CA ALA A 100 11.10 6.46 -1.97
C ALA A 100 11.91 6.19 -0.69
N ASN A 101 13.12 5.63 -0.80
CA ASN A 101 13.98 5.35 0.35
C ASN A 101 14.62 6.61 0.95
N THR A 102 14.85 7.67 0.16
CA THR A 102 15.37 8.95 0.70
C THR A 102 14.44 9.59 1.74
N LEU A 103 13.16 9.22 1.78
CA LEU A 103 12.20 9.67 2.79
C LEU A 103 12.46 9.06 4.18
N GLY A 104 13.29 8.02 4.31
CA GLY A 104 13.62 7.40 5.60
C GLY A 104 12.38 6.94 6.37
N SER A 105 12.24 7.38 7.62
CA SER A 105 11.06 7.11 8.47
C SER A 105 9.78 7.78 8.00
N ASN A 106 9.87 8.81 7.16
CA ASN A 106 8.71 9.51 6.58
C ASN A 106 8.20 8.81 5.31
N LYS A 107 8.84 7.71 4.90
CA LYS A 107 8.34 6.83 3.85
C LYS A 107 7.02 6.21 4.32
N GLY A 108 5.92 6.80 3.89
CA GLY A 108 4.57 6.29 4.17
C GLY A 108 4.38 4.84 3.69
N SER A 109 3.41 4.15 4.30
CA SER A 109 3.14 2.72 4.05
C SER A 109 2.86 2.40 2.58
N ASP A 110 2.30 3.35 1.82
CA ASP A 110 2.02 3.20 0.39
C ASP A 110 3.30 3.07 -0.46
N LEU A 111 4.36 3.81 -0.15
CA LEU A 111 5.63 3.75 -0.86
C LEU A 111 6.40 2.48 -0.50
N GLN A 112 6.41 2.13 0.80
CA GLN A 112 7.02 0.88 1.26
C GLN A 112 6.36 -0.32 0.58
N PHE A 113 5.03 -0.33 0.52
CA PHE A 113 4.27 -1.36 -0.18
C PHE A 113 4.67 -1.48 -1.65
N ARG A 114 4.75 -0.36 -2.39
CA ARG A 114 5.14 -0.37 -3.81
C ARG A 114 6.55 -0.93 -4.02
N ILE A 115 7.49 -0.65 -3.12
CA ILE A 115 8.83 -1.26 -3.13
C ILE A 115 8.72 -2.78 -2.96
N ASP A 116 7.95 -3.24 -1.99
CA ASP A 116 7.81 -4.67 -1.69
C ASP A 116 7.12 -5.42 -2.86
N ARG A 117 6.19 -4.77 -3.58
CA ARG A 117 5.62 -5.32 -4.82
C ARG A 117 6.64 -5.49 -5.92
N ILE A 118 7.49 -4.49 -6.15
CA ILE A 118 8.56 -4.59 -7.14
C ILE A 118 9.49 -5.75 -6.79
N LYS A 119 9.90 -5.86 -5.52
CA LYS A 119 10.69 -7.00 -5.04
C LYS A 119 9.99 -8.33 -5.31
N LYS A 120 8.70 -8.42 -5.01
CA LYS A 120 7.97 -9.67 -5.19
C LYS A 120 7.85 -10.08 -6.66
N VAL A 121 7.59 -9.13 -7.55
CA VAL A 121 7.64 -9.39 -9.00
C VAL A 121 9.03 -9.89 -9.40
N ARG A 122 10.10 -9.25 -8.93
CA ARG A 122 11.49 -9.65 -9.22
C ARG A 122 11.84 -11.04 -8.70
N GLU A 123 11.28 -11.47 -7.58
CA GLU A 123 11.44 -12.83 -7.06
C GLU A 123 10.71 -13.89 -7.89
N VAL A 124 9.50 -13.57 -8.35
CA VAL A 124 8.65 -14.53 -9.08
C VAL A 124 9.09 -14.67 -10.54
N PHE A 125 9.47 -13.55 -11.17
CA PHE A 125 9.69 -13.48 -12.61
C PHE A 125 10.72 -14.48 -13.16
N PRO A 126 11.88 -14.73 -12.54
CA PRO A 126 12.84 -15.72 -13.03
C PRO A 126 12.27 -17.14 -13.09
N ASN A 127 11.35 -17.47 -12.18
CA ASN A 127 10.78 -18.81 -12.03
C ASN A 127 9.50 -19.00 -12.85
N GLN A 128 8.78 -17.92 -13.17
CA GLN A 128 7.48 -17.97 -13.84
C GLN A 128 7.36 -16.94 -14.98
N LYS A 129 8.45 -16.72 -15.72
CA LYS A 129 8.57 -15.69 -16.76
C LYS A 129 7.45 -15.74 -17.80
N GLU A 130 7.18 -16.92 -18.36
CA GLU A 130 6.15 -17.11 -19.38
C GLU A 130 4.76 -16.76 -18.85
N LEU A 131 4.41 -17.28 -17.68
CA LEU A 131 3.13 -16.96 -17.04
C LEU A 131 2.99 -15.47 -16.73
N MET A 132 4.03 -14.82 -16.18
CA MET A 132 3.99 -13.38 -15.88
C MET A 132 3.88 -12.52 -17.15
N ASN A 133 4.54 -12.92 -18.23
CA ASN A 133 4.41 -12.27 -19.54
C ASN A 133 2.99 -12.41 -20.10
N ASN A 134 2.42 -13.62 -20.04
CA ASN A 134 1.05 -13.89 -20.50
C ASN A 134 0.05 -13.06 -19.71
N LEU A 135 0.15 -13.06 -18.38
CA LEU A 135 -0.72 -12.24 -17.51
C LEU A 135 -0.62 -10.75 -17.84
N TYR A 136 0.58 -10.24 -18.13
CA TYR A 136 0.76 -8.86 -18.55
C TYR A 136 0.07 -8.60 -19.90
N LEU A 137 0.35 -9.42 -20.92
CA LEU A 137 -0.21 -9.28 -22.27
C LEU A 137 -1.75 -9.36 -22.27
N GLU A 138 -2.29 -10.32 -21.54
CA GLU A 138 -3.73 -10.48 -21.33
C GLU A 138 -4.32 -9.29 -20.60
N SER A 139 -3.64 -8.74 -19.60
CA SER A 139 -4.13 -7.55 -18.88
C SER A 139 -4.18 -6.31 -19.80
N ILE A 140 -3.13 -6.07 -20.59
CA ILE A 140 -2.98 -4.79 -21.31
C ILE A 140 -3.96 -4.57 -22.45
N VAL A 141 -4.49 -5.64 -23.06
CA VAL A 141 -5.56 -5.57 -24.07
C VAL A 141 -6.80 -4.85 -23.52
N HIS A 142 -7.02 -4.92 -22.20
CA HIS A 142 -8.17 -4.30 -21.55
C HIS A 142 -7.83 -2.94 -20.92
N CYS A 143 -6.58 -2.46 -21.00
CA CYS A 143 -6.28 -1.10 -20.57
C CYS A 143 -6.80 -0.08 -21.59
N ALA A 144 -7.26 1.08 -21.11
CA ALA A 144 -7.39 2.23 -22.01
C ALA A 144 -6.00 2.59 -22.58
N PRO A 145 -5.89 3.11 -23.82
CA PRO A 145 -4.61 3.52 -24.41
C PRO A 145 -3.84 4.50 -23.52
N THR A 146 -4.55 5.34 -22.77
CA THR A 146 -4.00 6.29 -21.80
C THR A 146 -3.57 5.66 -20.47
N VAL A 147 -4.01 4.44 -20.16
CA VAL A 147 -3.56 3.63 -19.01
C VAL A 147 -2.43 2.67 -19.40
N LYS A 148 -2.14 2.53 -20.71
CA LYS A 148 -0.84 2.05 -21.19
C LYS A 148 0.27 3.09 -20.90
N ILE A 149 0.29 3.71 -19.69
CA ILE A 149 1.19 4.79 -19.22
C ILE A 149 2.63 4.27 -19.20
N ILE A 150 3.12 4.13 -20.41
CA ILE A 150 4.33 3.55 -20.88
C ILE A 150 4.66 4.09 -22.30
N PRO A 151 4.25 5.29 -22.75
CA PRO A 151 4.93 5.86 -23.91
C PRO A 151 6.39 6.18 -23.58
N GLN A 152 6.68 6.55 -22.32
CA GLN A 152 8.00 7.09 -21.93
C GLN A 152 8.87 6.13 -21.11
N LEU A 153 8.29 5.11 -20.48
CA LEU A 153 9.08 4.04 -19.84
C LEU A 153 9.59 3.13 -20.97
N LEU A 154 10.88 2.76 -20.95
CA LEU A 154 11.44 1.80 -21.91
C LEU A 154 11.14 0.37 -21.48
N ILE A 155 10.66 -0.46 -22.42
CA ILE A 155 10.45 -1.90 -22.22
C ILE A 155 11.83 -2.54 -22.15
N GLN A 156 12.35 -2.65 -20.95
CA GLN A 156 13.65 -3.22 -20.65
C GLN A 156 13.54 -4.02 -19.36
N ASP A 157 14.40 -5.01 -19.19
CA ASP A 157 14.43 -5.84 -17.99
C ASP A 157 14.50 -5.00 -16.70
N LYS A 158 15.11 -3.81 -16.74
CA LYS A 158 15.21 -2.88 -15.61
C LYS A 158 13.89 -2.20 -15.18
N ASN A 159 12.82 -2.29 -15.97
CA ASN A 159 11.52 -1.66 -15.71
C ASN A 159 10.34 -2.65 -15.69
N LEU A 160 10.64 -3.93 -15.89
CA LEU A 160 9.70 -5.05 -16.04
C LEU A 160 8.66 -5.17 -14.91
N ALA A 161 9.03 -4.94 -13.66
CA ALA A 161 8.09 -5.00 -12.56
C ALA A 161 7.06 -3.89 -12.63
N LEU A 162 7.46 -2.66 -13.01
CA LEU A 162 6.50 -1.58 -13.21
C LEU A 162 5.57 -1.83 -14.41
N TYR A 163 6.08 -2.44 -15.49
CA TYR A 163 5.24 -2.88 -16.60
C TYR A 163 4.15 -3.83 -16.15
N TYR A 164 4.57 -4.91 -15.50
CA TYR A 164 3.67 -5.94 -15.02
C TYR A 164 2.64 -5.37 -14.04
N LEU A 165 3.10 -4.61 -13.04
CA LEU A 165 2.22 -4.01 -12.02
C LEU A 165 1.22 -3.03 -12.63
N ASN A 166 1.64 -2.15 -13.55
CA ASN A 166 0.72 -1.22 -14.21
C ASN A 166 -0.29 -1.95 -15.12
N GLY A 167 0.14 -3.00 -15.84
CA GLY A 167 -0.75 -3.81 -16.66
C GLY A 167 -1.86 -4.44 -15.83
N VAL A 168 -1.52 -5.10 -14.72
CA VAL A 168 -2.53 -5.69 -13.85
C VAL A 168 -3.35 -4.63 -13.09
N GLU A 169 -2.76 -3.50 -12.72
CA GLU A 169 -3.51 -2.40 -12.09
C GLU A 169 -4.56 -1.80 -13.04
N CYS A 170 -4.36 -1.87 -14.37
CA CYS A 170 -5.27 -1.25 -15.33
C CYS A 170 -6.59 -2.00 -15.49
N ILE A 171 -6.61 -3.33 -15.28
CA ILE A 171 -7.81 -4.16 -15.46
C ILE A 171 -8.77 -4.01 -14.30
N TYR A 172 -8.26 -3.53 -13.17
CA TYR A 172 -8.97 -3.35 -11.92
C TYR A 172 -10.35 -2.66 -12.01
N PRO A 173 -10.57 -1.58 -12.79
CA PRO A 173 -11.88 -0.96 -12.94
C PRO A 173 -12.91 -1.85 -13.68
N LYS A 174 -12.46 -2.85 -14.45
CA LYS A 174 -13.27 -3.68 -15.34
C LYS A 174 -13.59 -5.06 -14.78
N LEU A 175 -12.95 -5.44 -13.68
CA LEU A 175 -13.10 -6.78 -13.11
C LEU A 175 -14.55 -7.11 -12.69
N VAL A 176 -15.37 -6.08 -12.42
CA VAL A 176 -16.81 -6.25 -12.13
C VAL A 176 -17.55 -6.79 -13.35
N SER A 177 -17.40 -6.14 -14.49
CA SER A 177 -18.18 -6.38 -15.70
C SER A 177 -17.57 -7.41 -16.64
N GLN A 178 -16.34 -7.88 -16.36
CA GLN A 178 -15.61 -8.84 -17.19
C GLN A 178 -15.06 -9.99 -16.34
N PRO A 179 -15.85 -11.07 -16.14
CA PRO A 179 -15.45 -12.22 -15.32
C PRO A 179 -14.11 -12.84 -15.70
N GLN A 180 -13.79 -12.90 -16.99
CA GLN A 180 -12.51 -13.39 -17.51
C GLN A 180 -11.29 -12.60 -16.96
N LEU A 181 -11.46 -11.32 -16.62
CA LEU A 181 -10.39 -10.52 -16.04
C LEU A 181 -10.12 -10.87 -14.56
N ARG A 182 -11.09 -11.49 -13.89
CA ARG A 182 -10.94 -11.95 -12.50
C ARG A 182 -9.95 -13.10 -12.42
N GLU A 183 -9.90 -13.97 -13.42
CA GLU A 183 -8.93 -15.07 -13.50
C GLU A 183 -7.49 -14.53 -13.59
N ILE A 184 -7.26 -13.56 -14.46
CA ILE A 184 -5.98 -12.86 -14.62
C ILE A 184 -5.58 -12.19 -13.30
N TYR A 185 -6.51 -11.45 -12.68
CA TYR A 185 -6.26 -10.77 -11.41
C TYR A 185 -6.02 -11.76 -10.25
N SER A 186 -6.73 -12.89 -10.22
CA SER A 186 -6.54 -13.95 -9.22
C SER A 186 -5.14 -14.54 -9.30
N LYS A 187 -4.64 -14.79 -10.51
CA LYS A 187 -3.26 -15.25 -10.73
C LYS A 187 -2.23 -14.21 -10.33
N HIS A 188 -2.49 -12.92 -10.54
CA HIS A 188 -1.64 -11.87 -9.97
C HIS A 188 -1.59 -11.91 -8.43
N LEU A 189 -2.75 -12.10 -7.79
CA LEU A 189 -2.83 -12.18 -6.33
C LEU A 189 -2.07 -13.39 -5.78
N GLU A 190 -2.17 -14.53 -6.44
CA GLU A 190 -1.45 -15.75 -6.08
C GLU A 190 0.06 -15.57 -6.16
N LEU A 191 0.55 -15.00 -7.26
CA LEU A 191 1.98 -14.89 -7.55
C LEU A 191 2.65 -13.76 -6.77
N VAL A 192 2.06 -12.57 -6.85
CA VAL A 192 2.71 -11.34 -6.39
C VAL A 192 2.13 -10.88 -5.06
N GLY A 193 0.92 -11.31 -4.70
CA GLY A 193 0.22 -10.95 -3.46
C GLY A 193 -0.83 -9.86 -3.67
N VAL A 194 -1.32 -9.27 -2.58
CA VAL A 194 -2.48 -8.37 -2.61
C VAL A 194 -2.11 -6.90 -2.32
N ARG A 195 -2.94 -5.92 -2.75
CA ARG A 195 -2.67 -4.46 -2.64
C ARG A 195 -3.37 -3.76 -1.47
N GLU A 196 -2.64 -2.95 -0.72
CA GLU A 196 -3.20 -2.10 0.35
C GLU A 196 -3.34 -0.66 -0.14
N THR A 197 -4.32 -0.35 -0.99
CA THR A 197 -4.61 1.07 -1.26
C THR A 197 -6.10 1.37 -1.22
N LYS A 198 -6.43 2.61 -0.88
CA LYS A 198 -7.81 3.11 -0.73
C LYS A 198 -8.68 2.91 -1.97
N ASN A 199 -8.10 2.98 -3.17
CA ASN A 199 -8.78 2.66 -4.44
C ASN A 199 -9.00 1.15 -4.63
N LEU A 200 -8.12 0.30 -4.06
CA LEU A 200 -8.35 -1.14 -4.01
C LEU A 200 -9.55 -1.49 -3.11
N MET A 201 -9.82 -0.65 -2.11
CA MET A 201 -10.94 -0.83 -1.18
C MET A 201 -12.27 -0.49 -1.86
N THR A 202 -12.36 0.63 -2.57
CA THR A 202 -13.63 1.05 -3.19
C THR A 202 -14.02 0.16 -4.37
N ARG A 203 -13.05 -0.30 -5.19
CA ARG A 203 -13.35 -1.19 -6.32
C ARG A 203 -13.07 -2.68 -6.09
N GLY A 204 -12.48 -3.10 -4.97
CA GLY A 204 -12.35 -4.48 -4.52
C GLY A 204 -13.67 -4.93 -3.91
N PHE A 205 -14.32 -3.99 -3.23
CA PHE A 205 -15.75 -4.07 -2.91
C PHE A 205 -16.64 -4.04 -4.18
N ASN A 206 -16.37 -3.17 -5.17
CA ASN A 206 -17.20 -3.13 -6.39
C ASN A 206 -16.91 -4.27 -7.38
N LEU A 207 -15.72 -4.87 -7.34
CA LEU A 207 -15.27 -6.08 -8.06
C LEU A 207 -16.29 -7.22 -7.96
N TYR A 208 -16.97 -7.24 -6.81
CA TYR A 208 -18.07 -8.12 -6.46
C TYR A 208 -19.22 -7.29 -5.89
N ALA A 209 -19.59 -6.20 -6.59
CA ALA A 209 -20.67 -5.32 -6.16
C ALA A 209 -21.89 -6.17 -5.74
N ARG A 210 -22.21 -6.03 -4.45
CA ARG A 210 -23.15 -6.81 -3.62
C ARG A 210 -22.57 -8.12 -3.15
N ASN A 211 -22.38 -8.22 -1.82
CA ASN A 211 -22.29 -9.46 -1.04
C ASN A 211 -22.86 -10.63 -1.84
N PRO A 212 -22.03 -11.40 -2.57
CA PRO A 212 -22.56 -12.52 -3.32
C PRO A 212 -23.26 -13.40 -2.29
N THR A 213 -24.51 -13.77 -2.55
CA THR A 213 -25.17 -14.75 -1.68
C THR A 213 -24.26 -15.97 -1.59
N MET A 214 -24.34 -16.75 -0.51
CA MET A 214 -23.47 -17.92 -0.37
C MET A 214 -23.57 -18.85 -1.60
N SER A 215 -24.75 -18.90 -2.23
CA SER A 215 -24.98 -19.56 -3.52
C SER A 215 -24.12 -19.02 -4.66
N GLN A 216 -24.00 -17.69 -4.80
CA GLN A 216 -23.14 -17.07 -5.80
C GLN A 216 -21.65 -17.27 -5.51
N PHE A 217 -21.24 -17.29 -4.24
CA PHE A 217 -19.86 -17.62 -3.87
C PHE A 217 -19.50 -19.07 -4.21
N ASN A 218 -20.39 -20.01 -3.87
CA ASN A 218 -20.18 -21.44 -4.13
C ASN A 218 -20.15 -21.79 -5.63
N ALA A 219 -20.78 -20.97 -6.48
CA ALA A 219 -20.74 -21.14 -7.93
C ALA A 219 -19.40 -20.72 -8.59
N LEU A 220 -18.51 -20.05 -7.84
CA LEU A 220 -17.18 -19.66 -8.32
C LEU A 220 -16.21 -20.86 -8.33
N LYS A 221 -15.24 -20.85 -9.25
CA LYS A 221 -14.11 -21.80 -9.25
C LYS A 221 -13.24 -21.60 -8.01
N GLU A 222 -12.50 -22.62 -7.59
CA GLU A 222 -11.62 -22.58 -6.40
C GLU A 222 -10.64 -21.39 -6.44
N THR A 223 -10.04 -21.10 -7.60
CA THR A 223 -9.12 -19.97 -7.81
C THR A 223 -9.82 -18.62 -7.63
N GLU A 224 -11.07 -18.51 -8.06
CA GLU A 224 -11.89 -17.30 -7.92
C GLU A 224 -12.38 -17.12 -6.47
N GLN A 225 -12.73 -18.21 -5.78
CA GLN A 225 -13.06 -18.21 -4.36
C GLN A 225 -11.87 -17.79 -3.50
N SER A 226 -10.67 -18.30 -3.80
CA SER A 226 -9.41 -17.92 -3.15
C SER A 226 -9.14 -16.41 -3.29
N ALA A 227 -9.20 -15.89 -4.52
CA ALA A 227 -8.97 -14.47 -4.78
C ALA A 227 -10.03 -13.57 -4.13
N LEU A 228 -11.31 -13.96 -4.18
CA LEU A 228 -12.39 -13.25 -3.51
C LEU A 228 -12.19 -13.22 -1.99
N LEU A 229 -11.87 -14.37 -1.38
CA LEU A 229 -11.60 -14.42 0.05
C LEU A 229 -10.43 -13.50 0.42
N MET A 230 -9.31 -13.54 -0.32
CA MET A 230 -8.17 -12.66 -0.06
C MET A 230 -8.54 -11.18 -0.17
N ALA A 231 -9.32 -10.79 -1.18
CA ALA A 231 -9.81 -9.43 -1.31
C ALA A 231 -10.69 -9.00 -0.12
N LYS A 232 -11.57 -9.88 0.36
CA LYS A 232 -12.41 -9.62 1.54
C LYS A 232 -11.61 -9.52 2.84
N ILE A 233 -10.60 -10.37 3.02
CA ILE A 233 -9.68 -10.30 4.18
C ILE A 233 -8.99 -8.94 4.24
N GLN A 234 -8.59 -8.40 3.09
CA GLN A 234 -8.00 -7.07 3.04
C GLN A 234 -8.99 -5.96 3.38
N ALA A 235 -10.19 -6.01 2.80
CA ALA A 235 -11.26 -5.08 3.10
C ALA A 235 -11.53 -5.03 4.62
N PHE A 236 -11.62 -6.20 5.24
CA PHE A 236 -11.73 -6.33 6.69
C PHE A 236 -10.53 -5.70 7.42
N THR A 237 -9.30 -6.08 7.05
CA THR A 237 -8.06 -5.58 7.68
C THR A 237 -8.03 -4.05 7.78
N TYR A 238 -8.44 -3.37 6.71
CA TYR A 238 -8.48 -1.92 6.68
C TYR A 238 -9.67 -1.34 7.45
N ALA A 239 -10.88 -1.86 7.23
CA ALA A 239 -12.09 -1.36 7.91
C ALA A 239 -11.94 -1.48 9.44
N ALA A 240 -11.40 -2.61 9.90
CA ALA A 240 -11.11 -2.88 11.29
C ALA A 240 -9.91 -2.10 11.85
N LYS A 241 -9.08 -1.49 10.99
CA LYS A 241 -7.78 -0.91 11.35
C LYS A 241 -6.95 -1.84 12.24
N THR A 242 -6.84 -3.12 11.86
CA THR A 242 -6.25 -4.14 12.73
C THR A 242 -4.81 -3.78 13.12
N SER A 243 -4.42 -4.08 14.37
CA SER A 243 -3.05 -3.90 14.85
C SER A 243 -2.56 -5.16 15.53
N GLN A 244 -1.32 -5.58 15.29
CA GLN A 244 -0.72 -6.70 16.01
C GLN A 244 -0.79 -6.47 17.53
N PRO A 245 -1.10 -7.50 18.34
CA PRO A 245 -0.99 -7.45 19.79
C PRO A 245 0.37 -6.93 20.23
N LYS A 246 0.38 -5.88 21.06
CA LYS A 246 1.60 -5.38 21.70
C LYS A 246 1.55 -5.64 23.18
N PHE A 247 2.48 -6.45 23.67
CA PHE A 247 2.62 -6.69 25.09
C PHE A 247 3.81 -5.89 25.65
N PRO A 248 3.68 -5.27 26.84
CA PRO A 248 4.78 -4.56 27.48
C PRO A 248 5.92 -5.52 27.83
N ALA A 249 7.15 -5.01 27.78
CA ALA A 249 8.32 -5.74 28.27
C ALA A 249 8.14 -6.08 29.76
N GLY A 250 8.52 -7.29 30.15
CA GLY A 250 8.43 -7.76 31.52
C GLY A 250 9.02 -9.16 31.66
N ALA A 251 9.46 -9.51 32.86
CA ALA A 251 9.98 -10.83 33.16
C ALA A 251 8.86 -11.89 33.11
N TYR A 252 9.24 -13.13 32.82
CA TYR A 252 8.39 -14.30 32.98
C TYR A 252 8.75 -14.99 34.31
N TYR A 253 7.76 -15.45 35.08
CA TYR A 253 7.94 -16.23 36.31
C TYR A 253 8.91 -17.42 36.11
N ARG A 254 8.84 -18.08 34.96
CA ARG A 254 9.75 -19.18 34.53
C ARG A 254 10.56 -18.78 33.28
N SER A 255 11.36 -17.71 33.40
CA SER A 255 12.03 -17.10 32.25
C SER A 255 12.98 -18.03 31.47
N ALA A 256 13.62 -19.00 32.12
CA ALA A 256 14.51 -19.95 31.45
C ALA A 256 13.71 -20.94 30.58
N GLU A 257 12.62 -21.48 31.11
CA GLU A 257 11.74 -22.40 30.40
C GLU A 257 10.97 -21.70 29.29
N VAL A 258 10.53 -20.45 29.50
CA VAL A 258 9.93 -19.64 28.43
C VAL A 258 10.90 -19.39 27.28
N LYS A 259 12.18 -19.10 27.57
CA LYS A 259 13.22 -19.01 26.53
C LYS A 259 13.36 -20.33 25.76
N LYS A 260 13.32 -21.47 26.45
CA LYS A 260 13.39 -22.79 25.84
C LYS A 260 12.16 -23.09 24.95
N ILE A 261 10.95 -22.70 25.38
CA ILE A 261 9.73 -22.78 24.56
C ILE A 261 9.91 -21.97 23.27
N PHE A 262 10.46 -20.75 23.36
CA PHE A 262 10.67 -19.91 22.18
C PHE A 262 11.67 -20.53 21.21
N GLN A 263 12.76 -21.12 21.72
CA GLN A 263 13.72 -21.86 20.90
C GLN A 263 13.05 -23.06 20.20
N PHE A 264 12.21 -23.81 20.91
CA PHE A 264 11.48 -24.94 20.34
C PHE A 264 10.50 -24.52 19.24
N PHE A 265 9.79 -23.39 19.40
CA PHE A 265 8.87 -22.89 18.37
C PHE A 265 9.56 -22.25 17.17
N GLN A 266 10.83 -21.87 17.31
CA GLN A 266 11.68 -21.41 16.20
C GLN A 266 12.29 -22.59 15.40
N SER A 267 12.34 -23.79 15.98
CA SER A 267 12.86 -24.99 15.30
C SER A 267 11.98 -25.39 14.12
N ASP A 268 12.61 -25.90 13.06
CA ASP A 268 11.91 -26.52 11.92
C ASP A 268 11.50 -27.97 12.17
N ASN A 269 11.93 -28.55 13.30
CA ASN A 269 11.55 -29.89 13.71
C ASN A 269 10.20 -29.92 14.45
N ASP A 270 9.26 -30.71 13.94
CA ASP A 270 7.94 -30.89 14.57
C ASP A 270 8.01 -31.48 15.98
N SER A 271 8.98 -32.37 16.26
CA SER A 271 9.18 -32.94 17.60
C SER A 271 9.50 -31.85 18.63
N ASP A 272 10.33 -30.89 18.26
CA ASP A 272 10.68 -29.77 19.14
C ASP A 272 9.47 -28.86 19.36
N TRP A 273 8.67 -28.62 18.32
CA TRP A 273 7.42 -27.87 18.47
C TRP A 273 6.48 -28.53 19.49
N PHE A 274 6.29 -29.86 19.43
CA PHE A 274 5.48 -30.58 20.40
C PHE A 274 6.05 -30.52 21.82
N LYS A 275 7.37 -30.61 22.00
CA LYS A 275 8.03 -30.41 23.30
C LYS A 275 7.80 -29.01 23.84
N GLY A 276 7.90 -27.99 22.99
CA GLY A 276 7.60 -26.60 23.35
C GLY A 276 6.14 -26.42 23.79
N ASN A 277 5.20 -27.07 23.10
CA ASN A 277 3.78 -27.03 23.46
C ASN A 277 3.51 -27.73 24.80
N ALA A 278 4.12 -28.89 25.05
CA ALA A 278 3.99 -29.61 26.31
C ALA A 278 4.56 -28.80 27.49
N LEU A 279 5.77 -28.25 27.33
CA LEU A 279 6.40 -27.39 28.34
C LEU A 279 5.58 -26.11 28.58
N LEU A 280 4.94 -25.58 27.54
CA LEU A 280 4.05 -24.43 27.69
C LEU A 280 2.81 -24.77 28.53
N GLU A 281 2.13 -25.88 28.26
CA GLU A 281 0.97 -26.29 29.05
C GLU A 281 1.33 -26.56 30.52
N GLU A 282 2.53 -27.10 30.79
CA GLU A 282 3.04 -27.24 32.16
C GLU A 282 3.09 -25.87 32.87
N ILE A 283 3.74 -24.87 32.26
CA ILE A 283 3.85 -23.51 32.82
C ILE A 283 2.48 -22.84 33.02
N LEU A 284 1.55 -23.09 32.11
CA LEU A 284 0.19 -22.54 32.19
C LEU A 284 -0.65 -23.21 33.29
N SER A 285 -0.39 -24.48 33.60
CA SER A 285 -1.11 -25.26 34.61
C SER A 285 -0.73 -24.91 36.05
N ASP A 286 0.47 -24.38 36.28
CA ASP A 286 0.98 -24.08 37.62
C ASP A 286 0.28 -22.89 38.31
N ASN A 287 -0.65 -22.18 37.65
CA ASN A 287 -1.40 -21.00 38.12
C ASN A 287 -0.57 -19.81 38.65
N LYS A 288 0.76 -19.90 38.65
CA LYS A 288 1.68 -18.83 39.08
C LYS A 288 1.92 -17.75 38.02
N SER A 289 1.64 -18.08 36.76
CA SER A 289 1.72 -17.11 35.66
C SER A 289 0.61 -16.07 35.80
N SER A 290 0.98 -14.79 35.82
CA SER A 290 0.03 -13.69 35.73
C SER A 290 -0.77 -13.76 34.43
N ASP A 291 -1.96 -13.17 34.40
CA ASP A 291 -2.78 -13.21 33.19
C ASP A 291 -2.12 -12.48 32.01
N LEU A 292 -1.29 -11.46 32.28
CA LEU A 292 -0.48 -10.81 31.25
C LEU A 292 0.55 -11.77 30.65
N GLU A 293 1.23 -12.57 31.47
CA GLU A 293 2.16 -13.60 30.99
C GLU A 293 1.43 -14.69 30.21
N LYS A 294 0.27 -15.16 30.71
CA LYS A 294 -0.57 -16.12 29.99
C LYS A 294 -1.00 -15.56 28.63
N ALA A 295 -1.44 -14.30 28.56
CA ALA A 295 -1.82 -13.66 27.31
C ALA A 295 -0.64 -13.56 26.31
N LYS A 296 0.56 -13.19 26.78
CA LYS A 296 1.79 -13.20 25.97
C LYS A 296 2.06 -14.59 25.39
N LEU A 297 2.01 -15.61 26.25
CA LEU A 297 2.29 -16.99 25.88
C LEU A 297 1.25 -17.55 24.91
N PHE A 298 -0.04 -17.32 25.15
CA PHE A 298 -1.14 -17.70 24.26
C PHE A 298 -1.00 -17.05 22.88
N HIS A 299 -0.64 -15.76 22.83
CA HIS A 299 -0.37 -15.09 21.56
C HIS A 299 0.79 -15.75 20.81
N TYR A 300 1.90 -16.02 21.51
CA TYR A 300 3.09 -16.59 20.90
C TYR A 300 2.84 -17.98 20.32
N ILE A 301 2.19 -18.87 21.08
CA ILE A 301 1.85 -20.20 20.56
C ILE A 301 0.81 -20.15 19.45
N ALA A 302 -0.16 -19.23 19.50
CA ALA A 302 -1.11 -19.06 18.40
C ALA A 302 -0.37 -18.67 17.11
N VAL A 303 0.56 -17.70 17.18
CA VAL A 303 1.38 -17.31 16.02
C VAL A 303 2.25 -18.47 15.53
N SER A 304 2.90 -19.20 16.44
CA SER A 304 3.69 -20.39 16.08
C SER A 304 2.85 -21.47 15.40
N ALA A 305 1.66 -21.77 15.94
CA ALA A 305 0.72 -22.72 15.38
C ALA A 305 0.24 -22.30 13.98
N TYR A 306 0.03 -21.01 13.75
CA TYR A 306 -0.24 -20.46 12.42
C TYR A 306 0.90 -20.72 11.43
N LEU A 307 2.15 -20.46 11.85
CA LEU A 307 3.31 -20.67 10.99
C LEU A 307 3.54 -22.15 10.65
N LYS A 308 3.18 -23.05 11.56
CA LYS A 308 3.34 -24.52 11.41
C LYS A 308 2.07 -25.24 10.92
N ASP A 309 1.08 -24.52 10.40
CA ASP A 309 -0.16 -25.10 9.87
C ASP A 309 -1.03 -25.92 10.85
N ARG A 310 -0.89 -25.63 12.15
CA ARG A 310 -1.61 -26.30 13.25
C ARG A 310 -2.90 -25.53 13.60
N PHE A 311 -3.92 -25.69 12.76
CA PHE A 311 -5.17 -24.92 12.87
C PHE A 311 -5.90 -25.09 14.21
N ASP A 312 -6.02 -26.31 14.71
CA ASP A 312 -6.79 -26.58 15.94
C ASP A 312 -6.08 -26.00 17.17
N THR A 313 -4.75 -26.16 17.24
CA THR A 313 -3.90 -25.48 18.23
C THR A 313 -4.10 -23.97 18.17
N TYR A 314 -3.99 -23.35 16.98
CA TYR A 314 -4.20 -21.92 16.82
C TYR A 314 -5.57 -21.48 17.34
N LYS A 315 -6.64 -22.20 16.98
CA LYS A 315 -8.00 -21.89 17.41
C LYS A 315 -8.14 -21.93 18.93
N THR A 316 -7.59 -22.98 19.57
CA THR A 316 -7.61 -23.15 21.02
C THR A 316 -6.92 -21.99 21.74
N TYR A 317 -5.67 -21.67 21.36
CA TYR A 317 -4.94 -20.60 22.04
C TYR A 317 -5.42 -19.20 21.69
N LYS A 318 -5.98 -18.99 20.48
CA LYS A 318 -6.71 -17.77 20.17
C LYS A 318 -7.90 -17.59 21.12
N ALA A 319 -8.71 -18.63 21.34
CA ALA A 319 -9.86 -18.55 22.23
C ALA A 319 -9.43 -18.21 23.67
N ARG A 320 -8.45 -18.94 24.21
CA ARG A 320 -7.85 -18.65 25.53
C ARG A 320 -7.30 -17.23 25.64
N LEU A 321 -6.67 -16.70 24.58
CA LEU A 321 -6.20 -15.32 24.54
C LEU A 321 -7.35 -14.30 24.58
N MET A 322 -8.46 -14.58 23.90
CA MET A 322 -9.62 -13.69 23.86
C MET A 322 -10.33 -13.60 25.21
N GLU A 323 -10.33 -14.69 25.99
CA GLU A 323 -10.94 -14.76 27.33
C GLU A 323 -10.25 -13.85 28.35
N LEU A 324 -8.92 -13.68 28.25
CA LEU A 324 -8.16 -12.88 29.22
C LEU A 324 -8.36 -11.36 29.07
N ASN A 325 -9.09 -10.89 28.05
CA ASN A 325 -9.41 -9.47 27.84
C ASN A 325 -8.23 -8.47 27.80
N TYR A 326 -6.99 -8.94 27.58
CA TYR A 326 -5.80 -8.08 27.42
C TYR A 326 -5.70 -7.39 26.07
N LEU A 327 -6.37 -7.93 25.05
CA LEU A 327 -6.31 -7.40 23.70
C LEU A 327 -7.24 -6.19 23.54
N LYS A 328 -6.70 -5.10 23.01
CA LYS A 328 -7.50 -3.96 22.52
C LYS A 328 -8.40 -4.41 21.37
N PRO A 329 -9.51 -3.69 21.08
CA PRO A 329 -10.40 -4.04 19.97
C PRO A 329 -9.67 -4.27 18.64
N ALA A 330 -8.75 -3.39 18.26
CA ALA A 330 -7.96 -3.53 17.02
C ALA A 330 -7.02 -4.76 17.01
N GLU A 331 -6.59 -5.23 18.18
CA GLU A 331 -5.75 -6.42 18.36
C GLU A 331 -6.59 -7.70 18.33
N LYS A 332 -7.83 -7.66 18.85
CA LYS A 332 -8.79 -8.76 18.69
C LYS A 332 -9.11 -8.98 17.21
N LEU A 333 -9.38 -7.89 16.49
CA LEU A 333 -9.64 -7.93 15.05
C LEU A 333 -8.41 -8.39 14.25
N TYR A 334 -7.19 -8.12 14.73
CA TYR A 334 -5.98 -8.71 14.13
C TYR A 334 -5.96 -10.24 14.25
N MET A 335 -6.34 -10.79 15.39
CA MET A 335 -6.44 -12.25 15.53
C MET A 335 -7.55 -12.84 14.66
N ASP A 336 -8.64 -12.12 14.42
CA ASP A 336 -9.68 -12.54 13.46
C ASP A 336 -9.16 -12.55 12.03
N ARG A 337 -8.40 -11.52 11.62
CA ARG A 337 -7.70 -11.50 10.33
C ARG A 337 -6.80 -12.72 10.17
N MET A 338 -6.02 -13.09 11.19
CA MET A 338 -5.17 -14.27 11.15
C MET A 338 -5.99 -15.56 10.96
N THR A 339 -7.19 -15.66 11.56
CA THR A 339 -8.09 -16.80 11.35
C THR A 339 -8.53 -16.89 9.89
N MET A 340 -8.87 -15.76 9.28
CA MET A 340 -9.28 -15.71 7.87
C MET A 340 -8.14 -16.13 6.93
N LEU A 341 -6.93 -15.63 7.17
CA LEU A 341 -5.73 -16.01 6.42
C LEU A 341 -5.43 -17.51 6.57
N PHE A 342 -5.64 -18.06 7.76
CA PHE A 342 -5.45 -19.48 7.99
C PHE A 342 -6.48 -20.33 7.23
N MET A 343 -7.76 -19.92 7.23
CA MET A 343 -8.81 -20.57 6.43
C MET A 343 -8.48 -20.53 4.94
N HIS A 344 -7.95 -19.41 4.44
CA HIS A 344 -7.46 -19.32 3.07
C HIS A 344 -6.33 -20.32 2.79
N LYS A 345 -5.32 -20.41 3.67
CA LYS A 345 -4.19 -21.34 3.53
C LYS A 345 -4.63 -22.80 3.51
N LEU A 346 -5.67 -23.14 4.28
CA LEU A 346 -6.28 -24.47 4.33
C LEU A 346 -7.28 -24.75 3.18
N LYS A 347 -7.38 -23.84 2.20
CA LYS A 347 -8.37 -23.91 1.11
C LYS A 347 -9.83 -23.98 1.57
N ARG A 348 -10.11 -23.50 2.79
CA ARG A 348 -11.45 -23.47 3.38
C ARG A 348 -12.17 -22.19 2.95
N PHE A 349 -12.25 -21.93 1.65
CA PHE A 349 -12.67 -20.64 1.11
C PHE A 349 -14.08 -20.23 1.51
N VAL A 350 -15.03 -21.19 1.50
CA VAL A 350 -16.43 -20.97 1.92
C VAL A 350 -16.51 -20.53 3.39
N LYS A 351 -15.90 -21.31 4.30
CA LYS A 351 -15.86 -20.99 5.74
C LYS A 351 -15.13 -19.67 6.01
N GLY A 352 -14.04 -19.41 5.26
CA GLY A 352 -13.32 -18.16 5.31
C GLY A 352 -14.21 -16.99 4.91
N ASN A 353 -15.00 -17.14 3.85
CA ASN A 353 -15.92 -16.13 3.35
C ASN A 353 -17.05 -15.86 4.37
N GLU A 354 -17.68 -16.90 4.91
CA GLU A 354 -18.66 -16.78 6.00
C GLU A 354 -18.10 -15.99 7.18
N PHE A 355 -16.90 -16.36 7.64
CA PHE A 355 -16.26 -15.70 8.78
C PHE A 355 -15.91 -14.23 8.49
N VAL A 356 -15.44 -13.89 7.29
CA VAL A 356 -15.16 -12.49 6.94
C VAL A 356 -16.44 -11.66 6.88
N GLU A 357 -17.51 -12.18 6.28
CA GLU A 357 -18.79 -11.48 6.18
C GLU A 357 -19.40 -11.21 7.56
N GLU A 358 -19.40 -12.20 8.46
CA GLU A 358 -19.86 -12.05 9.83
C GLU A 358 -19.13 -10.91 10.56
N ARG A 359 -17.80 -10.86 10.42
CA ARG A 359 -16.97 -9.82 11.06
C ARG A 359 -17.13 -8.45 10.41
N LEU A 360 -17.33 -8.38 9.09
CA LEU A 360 -17.58 -7.12 8.39
C LEU A 360 -18.93 -6.49 8.79
N VAL A 361 -19.96 -7.30 9.07
CA VAL A 361 -21.24 -6.81 9.59
C VAL A 361 -21.06 -6.18 10.97
N GLN A 362 -20.25 -6.79 11.84
CA GLN A 362 -19.99 -6.29 13.19
C GLN A 362 -19.19 -4.96 13.24
N LEU A 363 -18.59 -4.54 12.12
CA LEU A 363 -17.85 -3.27 12.02
C LEU A 363 -18.71 -2.07 11.58
N LYS A 364 -19.95 -2.32 11.12
CA LYS A 364 -20.93 -1.29 10.75
C LYS A 364 -21.78 -0.95 11.96
#